data_AF-A0A7S2Z2G6-F1
#
_entry.id   AF-A0A7S2Z2G6-F1
#
_cell.length_a   1.000
_cell.length_b   1.000
_cell.length_c   1.000
_cell.angle_alpha   90.00
_cell.angle_beta   90.00
_cell.angle_gamma   90.00
#
_symmetry.space_group_name_H-M   'P 1'
#
loop_
_entity.id
_entity.type
_entity.pdbx_description
1 polymer ?
#
loop_
_entity_poly.entity_id
_entity_poly.type
_entity_poly.pdbx_seq_one_letter_code
_entity_poly.pdbx_strand_id
1 'polypeptide(L)'
;RGPTVGSRMAEDAPKMTEAPGAGAAQKDGDEGPTLRAQDAFKCLVEILQKIEKHDQSKFFHDPVSEDVAPNYFQVIAQPMDFFTVRKKLGERAYKTWRDFSSDLELICTNAMTYNQKRSRVHKAAGHLQRSLRKILRDNE
;
A
#
# COMPACT_ATOMS: atom_id res chain seq x y z
N ARG A 1 7.70 44.63 37.85
CA ARG A 1 7.70 43.27 38.45
C ARG A 1 9.08 42.70 38.23
N GLY A 2 9.76 42.31 39.32
CA GLY A 2 11.23 42.22 39.40
C GLY A 2 11.87 41.00 38.71
N PRO A 3 13.21 40.96 38.66
CA PRO A 3 13.98 39.82 38.20
C PRO A 3 14.36 38.91 39.38
N THR A 4 14.51 37.61 39.13
CA THR A 4 15.19 36.71 40.06
C THR A 4 16.11 35.74 39.34
N VAL A 5 17.35 35.77 39.80
CA VAL A 5 18.50 34.90 39.53
C VAL A 5 18.44 33.66 40.43
N GLY A 6 19.08 32.57 39.97
CA GLY A 6 19.62 31.50 40.82
C GLY A 6 19.14 30.11 40.39
N SER A 7 19.94 29.05 40.38
CA SER A 7 21.35 28.83 40.70
C SER A 7 21.69 27.38 40.36
N ARG A 8 22.95 27.14 39.96
CA ARG A 8 23.59 25.83 39.76
C ARG A 8 23.50 24.93 41.00
N MET A 9 23.38 23.62 40.78
CA MET A 9 24.14 22.59 41.51
C MET A 9 24.44 21.45 40.53
N ALA A 10 25.72 21.19 40.32
CA ALA A 10 26.26 19.92 39.85
C ALA A 10 26.59 19.10 41.08
N GLU A 11 26.40 17.78 41.07
CA GLU A 11 27.15 16.87 41.94
C GLU A 11 27.46 15.56 41.22
N ASP A 12 28.59 15.02 41.67
CA ASP A 12 29.52 14.08 41.07
C ASP A 12 29.07 12.60 41.07
N ALA A 13 29.75 11.83 40.21
CA ALA A 13 29.63 10.38 40.07
C ALA A 13 30.19 9.59 41.27
N PRO A 14 29.98 8.26 41.32
CA PRO A 14 31.15 7.40 41.13
C PRO A 14 30.93 6.21 40.19
N LYS A 15 32.06 5.65 39.72
CA LYS A 15 32.23 4.57 38.75
C LYS A 15 32.74 3.29 39.45
N MET A 16 32.57 2.15 38.76
CA MET A 16 33.36 0.89 38.76
C MET A 16 32.81 -0.28 39.60
N THR A 17 32.50 -1.43 38.97
CA THR A 17 33.27 -2.71 39.02
C THR A 17 32.55 -3.84 38.24
N GLU A 18 33.32 -4.86 37.82
CA GLU A 18 33.08 -5.79 36.69
C GLU A 18 32.44 -7.18 37.02
N ALA A 19 31.76 -7.76 36.01
CA ALA A 19 31.71 -9.16 35.49
C ALA A 19 31.46 -10.39 36.42
N PRO A 20 31.21 -11.63 35.92
CA PRO A 20 30.62 -12.13 34.65
C PRO A 20 29.38 -13.04 34.90
N GLY A 21 28.66 -13.51 33.86
CA GLY A 21 27.64 -14.54 34.07
C GLY A 21 26.82 -14.95 32.85
N ALA A 22 26.99 -16.21 32.46
CA ALA A 22 26.40 -16.90 31.32
C ALA A 22 24.86 -16.85 31.21
N GLY A 23 24.38 -16.90 29.97
CA GLY A 23 22.97 -17.13 29.65
C GLY A 23 22.77 -17.28 28.16
N ALA A 24 23.28 -18.37 27.57
CA ALA A 24 22.77 -18.85 26.30
C ALA A 24 21.28 -19.19 26.50
N ALA A 25 20.40 -18.47 25.82
CA ALA A 25 19.03 -18.88 25.59
C ALA A 25 18.69 -18.54 24.14
N GLN A 26 19.11 -19.44 23.27
CA GLN A 26 18.49 -19.66 21.99
C GLN A 26 16.99 -19.87 22.25
N LYS A 27 16.17 -18.94 21.80
CA LYS A 27 14.77 -19.24 21.53
C LYS A 27 14.66 -19.32 20.02
N ASP A 28 14.86 -20.55 19.55
CA ASP A 28 14.32 -21.01 18.28
C ASP A 28 12.81 -20.76 18.33
N GLY A 29 12.42 -19.58 17.86
CA GLY A 29 11.06 -19.26 17.52
C GLY A 29 10.77 -19.96 16.20
N ASP A 30 9.83 -20.88 16.23
CA ASP A 30 9.17 -21.50 15.10
C ASP A 30 8.60 -20.41 14.17
N GLU A 31 9.46 -19.86 13.30
CA GLU A 31 9.01 -19.16 12.10
C GLU A 31 8.58 -20.24 11.12
N GLY A 32 7.28 -20.58 11.14
CA GLY A 32 6.63 -21.19 9.99
C GLY A 32 7.03 -20.45 8.71
N PRO A 33 7.06 -21.10 7.53
CA PRO A 33 7.79 -20.61 6.38
C PRO A 33 7.46 -19.15 6.03
N THR A 34 8.35 -18.23 6.43
CA THR A 34 8.26 -16.81 6.07
C THR A 34 8.45 -16.72 4.57
N LEU A 35 7.37 -16.46 3.82
CA LEU A 35 7.43 -16.21 2.38
C LEU A 35 8.50 -15.14 2.12
N ARG A 36 9.49 -15.46 1.28
CA ARG A 36 10.55 -14.49 0.98
C ARG A 36 9.93 -13.28 0.30
N ALA A 37 10.42 -12.08 0.59
CA ALA A 37 9.92 -10.84 -0.02
C ALA A 37 9.94 -10.85 -1.56
N GLN A 38 10.80 -11.66 -2.17
CA GLN A 38 10.83 -11.88 -3.63
C GLN A 38 9.64 -12.71 -4.11
N ASP A 39 9.27 -13.76 -3.37
CA ASP A 39 8.14 -14.64 -3.69
C ASP A 39 6.81 -13.87 -3.51
N ALA A 40 6.71 -13.06 -2.46
CA ALA A 40 5.58 -12.14 -2.25
C ALA A 40 5.47 -11.11 -3.39
N PHE A 41 6.57 -10.47 -3.77
CA PHE A 41 6.58 -9.51 -4.88
C PHE A 41 6.16 -10.13 -6.20
N LYS A 42 6.68 -11.32 -6.51
CA LYS A 42 6.29 -12.06 -7.71
C LYS A 42 4.79 -12.34 -7.72
N CYS A 43 4.22 -12.75 -6.58
CA CYS A 43 2.78 -12.94 -6.43
C CYS A 43 1.98 -11.67 -6.77
N LEU A 44 2.39 -10.52 -6.21
CA LEU A 44 1.72 -9.23 -6.51
C LEU A 44 1.80 -8.85 -7.99
N VAL A 45 2.94 -9.08 -8.65
CA VAL A 45 3.09 -8.86 -10.11
C VAL A 45 2.12 -9.75 -10.89
N GLU A 46 2.03 -11.03 -10.54
CA GLU A 46 1.13 -11.96 -11.22
C GLU A 46 -0.35 -11.58 -11.03
N ILE A 47 -0.73 -11.13 -9.85
CA ILE A 47 -2.09 -10.61 -9.58
C ILE A 47 -2.38 -9.38 -10.44
N LEU A 48 -1.47 -8.40 -10.47
CA LEU A 48 -1.63 -7.19 -11.28
C LEU A 48 -1.80 -7.56 -12.77
N GLN A 49 -0.96 -8.46 -13.29
CA GLN A 49 -1.07 -8.93 -14.67
C GLN A 49 -2.39 -9.67 -14.95
N LYS A 50 -2.88 -10.47 -13.98
CA LYS A 50 -4.17 -11.17 -14.11
C LYS A 50 -5.32 -10.17 -14.21
N ILE A 51 -5.35 -9.15 -13.35
CA ILE A 51 -6.47 -8.19 -13.36
C ILE A 51 -6.42 -7.24 -14.57
N GLU A 52 -5.24 -6.80 -15.01
CA GLU A 52 -5.10 -5.96 -16.22
C GLU A 52 -5.66 -6.62 -17.48
N LYS A 53 -5.62 -7.95 -17.58
CA LYS A 53 -6.22 -8.70 -18.71
C LYS A 53 -7.75 -8.54 -18.78
N HIS A 54 -8.39 -8.18 -17.68
CA HIS A 54 -9.83 -7.89 -17.66
C HIS A 54 -10.16 -6.45 -18.10
N ASP A 55 -9.19 -5.57 -18.26
CA ASP A 55 -9.35 -4.24 -18.86
C ASP A 55 -9.03 -4.23 -20.36
N GLN A 56 -9.86 -4.90 -21.14
CA GLN A 56 -9.67 -5.03 -22.60
C GLN A 56 -9.74 -3.68 -23.34
N SER A 57 -10.51 -2.73 -22.81
CA SER A 57 -10.68 -1.40 -23.42
C SER A 57 -9.63 -0.39 -22.96
N LYS A 58 -8.72 -0.78 -22.05
CA LYS A 58 -7.67 0.08 -21.49
C LYS A 58 -8.21 1.34 -20.82
N PHE A 59 -9.40 1.27 -20.23
CA PHE A 59 -10.00 2.41 -19.54
C PHE A 59 -9.26 2.78 -18.25
N PHE A 60 -8.50 1.85 -17.68
CA PHE A 60 -7.90 1.98 -16.35
C PHE A 60 -6.38 1.86 -16.39
N HIS A 61 -5.80 1.84 -17.59
CA HIS A 61 -4.37 1.61 -17.78
C HIS A 61 -3.53 2.81 -17.33
N ASP A 62 -3.87 4.01 -17.81
CA ASP A 62 -3.13 5.24 -17.57
C ASP A 62 -3.87 6.18 -16.59
N PRO A 63 -3.15 7.11 -15.92
CA PRO A 63 -3.79 8.12 -15.08
C PRO A 63 -4.82 8.94 -15.86
N VAL A 64 -5.95 9.21 -15.21
CA VAL A 64 -7.01 10.06 -15.79
C VAL A 64 -6.56 11.52 -15.79
N SER A 65 -6.67 12.20 -16.93
CA SER A 65 -6.44 13.64 -17.05
C SER A 65 -7.76 14.43 -17.07
N GLU A 66 -7.69 15.71 -16.69
CA GLU A 66 -8.84 16.63 -16.72
C GLU A 66 -9.40 16.83 -18.14
N ASP A 67 -8.57 16.71 -19.18
CA ASP A 67 -9.02 16.82 -20.58
C ASP A 67 -9.99 15.69 -20.99
N VAL A 68 -9.79 14.50 -20.43
CA VAL A 68 -10.60 13.31 -20.71
C VAL A 68 -11.79 13.22 -19.75
N ALA A 69 -11.61 13.69 -18.53
CA ALA A 69 -12.61 13.66 -17.47
C ALA A 69 -12.69 15.03 -16.77
N PRO A 70 -13.58 15.93 -17.22
CA PRO A 70 -13.73 17.25 -16.63
C PRO A 70 -14.08 17.22 -15.14
N ASN A 71 -13.39 18.03 -14.34
CA ASN A 71 -13.49 18.14 -12.89
C ASN A 71 -13.20 16.82 -12.15
N TYR A 72 -12.42 15.91 -12.73
CA TYR A 72 -12.16 14.59 -12.14
C TYR A 72 -11.53 14.71 -10.74
N PHE A 73 -10.55 15.59 -10.56
CA PHE A 73 -9.85 15.73 -9.28
C PHE A 73 -10.66 16.49 -8.22
N GLN A 74 -11.78 17.12 -8.60
CA GLN A 74 -12.74 17.69 -7.64
C GLN A 74 -13.69 16.62 -7.09
N VAL A 75 -13.94 15.56 -7.86
CA VAL A 75 -14.85 14.47 -7.49
C VAL A 75 -14.09 13.30 -6.84
N ILE A 76 -12.90 12.99 -7.37
CA ILE A 76 -12.09 11.84 -6.96
C ILE A 76 -10.89 12.31 -6.14
N ALA A 77 -10.93 12.03 -4.84
CA ALA A 77 -9.90 12.46 -3.90
C ALA A 77 -8.57 11.70 -4.04
N GLN A 78 -8.62 10.43 -4.45
CA GLN A 78 -7.44 9.56 -4.59
C GLN A 78 -7.43 8.88 -5.95
N PRO A 79 -6.94 9.54 -7.01
CA PRO A 79 -6.78 8.94 -8.33
C PRO A 79 -5.91 7.69 -8.28
N MET A 80 -6.28 6.67 -9.05
CA MET A 80 -5.50 5.44 -9.18
C MET A 80 -5.77 4.77 -10.53
N ASP A 81 -4.74 4.10 -11.05
CA ASP A 81 -4.70 3.45 -12.35
C ASP A 81 -3.63 2.33 -12.34
N PHE A 82 -3.64 1.44 -13.33
CA PHE A 82 -2.72 0.30 -13.35
C PHE A 82 -1.26 0.71 -13.53
N PHE A 83 -0.97 1.76 -14.29
CA PHE A 83 0.40 2.28 -14.43
C PHE A 83 0.95 2.76 -13.08
N THR A 84 0.16 3.51 -12.31
CA THR A 84 0.53 3.96 -10.97
C THR A 84 0.72 2.79 -10.01
N VAL A 85 -0.16 1.78 -10.02
CA VAL A 85 0.00 0.56 -9.20
C VAL A 85 1.29 -0.17 -9.56
N ARG A 86 1.58 -0.32 -10.85
CA ARG A 86 2.80 -0.96 -11.35
C ARG A 86 4.05 -0.22 -10.89
N LYS A 87 4.04 1.11 -10.94
CA LYS A 87 5.13 1.97 -10.45
C LYS A 87 5.34 1.78 -8.96
N LYS A 88 4.29 1.92 -8.14
CA LYS A 88 4.33 1.71 -6.68
C LYS A 88 4.86 0.33 -6.32
N LEU A 89 4.46 -0.69 -7.08
CA LEU A 89 4.95 -2.05 -6.91
C LEU A 89 6.45 -2.14 -7.19
N GLY A 90 6.93 -1.62 -8.33
CA GLY A 90 8.36 -1.58 -8.67
C GLY A 90 9.22 -0.83 -7.65
N GLU A 91 8.68 0.23 -7.06
CA GLU A 91 9.30 1.03 -5.99
C GLU A 91 9.22 0.38 -4.59
N ARG A 92 8.65 -0.83 -4.48
CA ARG A 92 8.44 -1.55 -3.20
C ARG A 92 7.61 -0.75 -2.20
N ALA A 93 6.68 0.08 -2.68
CA ALA A 93 5.87 0.96 -1.84
C ALA A 93 4.75 0.23 -1.07
N TYR A 94 4.37 -0.98 -1.49
CA TYR A 94 3.38 -1.81 -0.80
C TYR A 94 4.03 -2.62 0.32
N LYS A 95 3.74 -2.26 1.56
CA LYS A 95 4.27 -2.95 2.75
C LYS A 95 3.36 -4.09 3.20
N THR A 96 2.06 -3.97 2.90
CA THR A 96 1.05 -4.96 3.26
C THR A 96 0.21 -5.35 2.05
N TRP A 97 -0.37 -6.54 2.11
CA TRP A 97 -1.39 -7.00 1.15
C TRP A 97 -2.53 -5.99 1.01
N ARG A 98 -2.96 -5.39 2.14
CA ARG A 98 -4.02 -4.41 2.20
C ARG A 98 -3.70 -3.14 1.39
N ASP A 99 -2.46 -2.67 1.44
CA ASP A 99 -2.05 -1.48 0.68
C ASP A 99 -2.22 -1.70 -0.83
N PHE A 100 -1.81 -2.88 -1.31
CA PHE A 100 -1.91 -3.25 -2.72
C PHE A 100 -3.37 -3.48 -3.15
N SER A 101 -4.14 -4.25 -2.39
CA SER A 101 -5.54 -4.54 -2.73
C SER A 101 -6.41 -3.29 -2.70
N SER A 102 -6.18 -2.38 -1.74
CA SER A 102 -6.92 -1.12 -1.64
C SER A 102 -6.74 -0.24 -2.88
N ASP A 103 -5.53 -0.14 -3.42
CA ASP A 103 -5.28 0.61 -4.66
C ASP A 103 -5.99 -0.01 -5.87
N LEU A 104 -6.00 -1.34 -5.99
CA LEU A 104 -6.73 -2.02 -7.06
C LEU A 104 -8.25 -1.79 -6.95
N GLU A 105 -8.78 -1.75 -5.73
CA GLU A 105 -10.18 -1.42 -5.47
C GLU A 105 -10.50 0.05 -5.78
N LEU A 106 -9.57 0.97 -5.53
CA LEU A 106 -9.70 2.39 -5.87
C LEU A 106 -9.92 2.59 -7.37
N ILE A 107 -9.20 1.88 -8.23
CA ILE A 107 -9.38 1.95 -9.69
C ILE A 107 -10.86 1.74 -10.06
N CYS A 108 -11.47 0.69 -9.51
CA CYS A 108 -12.86 0.34 -9.82
C CYS A 108 -13.85 1.32 -9.18
N THR A 109 -13.65 1.65 -7.91
CA THR A 109 -14.57 2.51 -7.15
C THR A 109 -14.56 3.95 -7.66
N ASN A 110 -13.39 4.52 -7.94
CA ASN A 110 -13.28 5.85 -8.55
C ASN A 110 -13.99 5.91 -9.90
N ALA A 111 -13.78 4.91 -10.75
CA ALA A 111 -14.44 4.82 -12.04
C ALA A 111 -15.97 4.76 -11.89
N MET A 112 -16.49 3.97 -10.95
CA MET A 112 -17.93 3.87 -10.70
C MET A 112 -18.53 5.13 -10.04
N THR A 113 -17.74 5.85 -9.24
CA THR A 113 -18.14 7.10 -8.59
C THR A 113 -18.24 8.24 -9.59
N TYR A 114 -17.21 8.43 -10.42
CA TYR A 114 -17.17 9.53 -11.39
C TYR A 114 -18.13 9.29 -12.56
N ASN A 115 -18.20 8.06 -13.07
CA ASN A 115 -18.93 7.77 -14.30
C ASN A 115 -20.40 7.39 -14.05
N GLN A 116 -21.31 7.89 -14.89
CA GLN A 116 -22.72 7.53 -14.86
C GLN A 116 -22.94 6.02 -15.01
N LYS A 117 -23.89 5.44 -14.25
CA LYS A 117 -24.17 3.99 -14.21
C LYS A 117 -24.37 3.32 -15.58
N ARG A 118 -24.88 4.05 -16.57
CA ARG A 118 -25.16 3.54 -17.92
C ARG A 118 -23.96 3.57 -18.86
N SER A 119 -22.89 4.30 -18.51
CA SER A 119 -21.71 4.50 -19.35
C SER A 119 -20.92 3.19 -19.51
N ARG A 120 -20.12 3.13 -20.59
CA ARG A 120 -19.23 2.00 -20.86
C ARG A 120 -18.19 1.82 -19.76
N VAL A 121 -17.60 2.91 -19.28
CA VAL A 121 -16.57 2.91 -18.22
C VAL A 121 -17.13 2.38 -16.91
N HIS A 122 -18.33 2.84 -16.48
CA HIS A 122 -18.96 2.35 -15.26
C HIS A 122 -19.25 0.84 -15.31
N LYS A 123 -19.79 0.37 -16.45
CA LYS A 123 -20.05 -1.06 -16.66
C LYS A 123 -18.75 -1.87 -16.68
N ALA A 124 -17.69 -1.37 -17.33
CA ALA A 124 -16.39 -2.01 -17.35
C ALA A 124 -15.78 -2.11 -15.95
N ALA A 125 -15.85 -1.04 -15.15
CA ALA A 125 -15.38 -1.02 -13.77
C ALA A 125 -16.12 -2.04 -12.89
N GLY A 126 -17.44 -2.17 -13.08
CA GLY A 126 -18.22 -3.20 -12.38
C GLY A 126 -17.83 -4.63 -12.76
N HIS A 127 -17.49 -4.90 -14.02
CA HIS A 127 -16.94 -6.20 -14.44
C HIS A 127 -15.55 -6.44 -13.83
N LEU A 128 -14.67 -5.44 -13.92
CA LEU A 128 -13.32 -5.49 -13.37
C LEU A 128 -13.35 -5.78 -11.86
N GLN A 129 -14.20 -5.07 -11.11
CA GLN A 129 -14.34 -5.27 -9.66
C GLN A 129 -14.73 -6.70 -9.29
N ARG A 130 -15.61 -7.34 -10.08
CA ARG A 130 -15.99 -8.75 -9.83
C ARG A 130 -14.82 -9.70 -10.06
N SER A 131 -14.06 -9.50 -11.14
CA SER A 131 -12.84 -10.28 -11.40
C SER A 131 -11.79 -10.04 -10.31
N LEU A 132 -11.57 -8.78 -9.92
CA LEU A 132 -10.62 -8.38 -8.89
C LEU A 132 -10.92 -9.10 -7.57
N ARG A 133 -12.17 -9.01 -7.09
CA ARG A 133 -12.58 -9.68 -5.84
C ARG A 133 -12.35 -11.19 -5.89
N LYS A 134 -12.55 -11.83 -7.04
CA LYS A 134 -12.25 -13.26 -7.20
C LYS A 134 -10.75 -13.51 -7.11
N ILE A 135 -9.95 -12.79 -7.89
CA ILE A 135 -8.49 -12.93 -7.92
C ILE A 135 -7.89 -12.69 -6.53
N LEU A 136 -8.31 -11.65 -5.82
CA LEU A 136 -7.78 -11.36 -4.48
C LEU A 136 -8.08 -12.50 -3.49
N ARG A 137 -9.31 -13.04 -3.46
CA ARG A 137 -9.65 -14.18 -2.60
C ARG A 137 -8.86 -15.45 -2.93
N ASP A 138 -8.54 -15.66 -4.19
CA ASP A 138 -7.79 -16.85 -4.63
C ASP A 138 -6.28 -16.75 -4.32
N ASN A 139 -5.80 -15.60 -3.81
CA ASN A 139 -4.37 -15.33 -3.57
C ASN A 139 -4.08 -14.69 -2.18
N GLU A 140 -5.06 -14.67 -1.28
CA GLU A 140 -4.92 -14.30 0.14
C GLU A 140 -4.55 -15.54 0.97
#